data_AF-A0A529NS18-F1
#
_entry.id   AF-A0A529NS18-F1
#
_cell.length_a   1.000
_cell.length_b   1.000
_cell.length_c   1.000
_cell.angle_alpha   90.00
_cell.angle_beta   90.00
_cell.angle_gamma   90.00
#
_symmetry.space_group_name_H-M   'P 1'
#
loop_
_entity.id
_entity.type
_entity.pdbx_description
1 polymer ?
#
loop_
_entity_poly.entity_id
_entity_poly.type
_entity_poly.pdbx_seq_one_letter_code
_entity_poly.pdbx_strand_id
1 'polypeptide(L)'
;MMLTDVVDVYLAKQRSLGMRFESAEVLLRRFCRVLGNPEISEITPETVAAFLQGSGSLSAAWMLRYKVLSGFYRFAVSRGHATFSPLPTTIPKLPPQQT
;
A
#
# COMPACT_ATOMS: atom_id res chain seq x y z
N MET A 1 5.87 -0.01 15.45
CA MET A 1 4.53 -0.66 15.27
C MET A 1 4.63 -1.61 14.09
N MET A 2 4.16 -2.85 14.26
CA MET A 2 4.23 -3.88 13.23
C MET A 2 3.25 -3.59 12.08
N LEU A 3 3.64 -3.93 10.85
CA LEU A 3 2.84 -3.68 9.66
C LEU A 3 1.43 -4.29 9.75
N THR A 4 1.28 -5.52 10.21
CA THR A 4 -0.03 -6.19 10.36
C THR A 4 -0.93 -5.47 11.35
N ASP A 5 -0.36 -4.91 12.42
CA ASP A 5 -1.10 -4.18 13.46
C ASP A 5 -1.70 -2.89 12.89
N VAL A 6 -0.88 -2.12 12.16
CA VAL A 6 -1.34 -0.89 11.49
C VAL A 6 -2.39 -1.21 10.42
N VAL A 7 -2.23 -2.33 9.71
CA VAL A 7 -3.22 -2.82 8.73
C VAL A 7 -4.54 -3.13 9.42
N ASP A 8 -4.53 -3.85 10.54
CA ASP A 8 -5.74 -4.17 11.29
C ASP A 8 -6.48 -2.92 11.77
N VAL A 9 -5.75 -1.97 12.37
CA VAL A 9 -6.30 -0.68 12.82
C VAL A 9 -6.87 0.12 11.65
N TYR A 10 -6.19 0.12 10.51
CA TYR A 10 -6.67 0.80 9.31
C TYR A 10 -7.94 0.15 8.76
N LEU A 11 -8.01 -1.18 8.70
CA LEU A 11 -9.18 -1.93 8.25
C LEU A 11 -10.37 -1.73 9.17
N ALA A 12 -10.16 -1.78 10.49
CA ALA A 12 -11.18 -1.47 11.48
C ALA A 12 -11.78 -0.07 11.24
N LYS A 13 -10.93 0.93 11.01
CA LYS A 13 -11.37 2.30 10.67
C LYS A 13 -12.17 2.36 9.37
N GLN A 14 -11.73 1.69 8.29
CA GLN A 14 -12.47 1.68 7.02
C GLN A 14 -13.82 0.97 7.15
N ARG A 15 -13.88 -0.12 7.93
CA ARG A 15 -15.11 -0.85 8.22
C ARG A 15 -16.10 0.01 9.00
N SER A 16 -15.65 0.78 9.97
CA SER A 16 -16.48 1.75 10.69
C SER A 16 -17.02 2.87 9.79
N LEU A 17 -16.31 3.21 8.71
CA LEU A 17 -16.76 4.18 7.70
C LEU A 17 -17.74 3.58 6.68
N GLY A 18 -18.07 2.29 6.78
CA GLY A 18 -19.02 1.61 5.89
C GLY A 18 -18.49 1.33 4.49
N MET A 19 -17.19 1.48 4.24
CA MET A 19 -16.60 1.17 2.93
C MET A 19 -16.44 -0.33 2.76
N ARG A 20 -16.88 -0.88 1.62
CA ARG A 20 -16.53 -2.25 1.19
C ARG A 20 -15.06 -2.29 0.78
N PHE A 21 -14.19 -2.41 1.77
CA PHE A 21 -12.74 -2.42 1.61
C PHE A 21 -12.18 -3.84 1.38
N GLU A 22 -13.00 -4.82 0.96
CA GLU A 22 -12.62 -6.24 0.89
C GLU A 22 -11.45 -6.49 -0.08
N SER A 23 -11.46 -5.89 -1.27
CA SER A 23 -10.35 -6.03 -2.22
C SER A 23 -9.05 -5.41 -1.69
N ALA A 24 -9.17 -4.33 -0.92
CA ALA A 24 -8.04 -3.65 -0.31
C ALA A 24 -7.52 -4.41 0.92
N GLU A 25 -8.38 -5.06 1.69
CA GLU A 25 -8.01 -5.96 2.78
C GLU A 25 -7.15 -7.12 2.27
N VAL A 26 -7.62 -7.80 1.21
CA VAL A 26 -6.85 -8.90 0.59
C VAL A 26 -5.49 -8.41 0.10
N LEU A 27 -5.44 -7.21 -0.49
CA LEU A 27 -4.19 -6.60 -0.93
C LEU A 27 -3.23 -6.32 0.23
N LEU A 28 -3.72 -5.70 1.32
CA LEU A 28 -2.91 -5.37 2.50
C LEU A 28 -2.42 -6.63 3.23
N ARG A 29 -3.26 -7.66 3.34
CA ARG A 29 -2.84 -8.96 3.89
C ARG A 29 -1.77 -9.61 3.02
N ARG A 30 -1.92 -9.58 1.70
CA ARG A 30 -0.88 -10.08 0.78
C ARG A 30 0.42 -9.29 0.92
N PHE A 31 0.32 -7.97 1.07
CA PHE A 31 1.47 -7.10 1.33
C PHE A 31 2.20 -7.51 2.60
N CYS A 32 1.49 -7.68 3.72
CA CYS A 32 2.07 -8.16 4.98
C CYS A 32 2.79 -9.50 4.81
N ARG A 33 2.19 -10.42 4.05
CA ARG A 33 2.76 -11.75 3.79
C ARG A 33 4.01 -11.71 2.92
N VAL A 34 4.08 -10.82 1.94
CA VAL A 34 5.27 -10.64 1.08
C VAL A 34 6.42 -10.02 1.87
N LEU A 35 6.12 -9.05 2.74
CA LEU A 35 7.14 -8.35 3.53
C LEU A 35 7.58 -9.12 4.78
N GLY A 36 6.77 -10.06 5.27
CA GLY A 36 7.08 -10.83 6.47
C GLY A 36 6.78 -10.12 7.79
N ASN A 37 5.90 -9.11 7.76
CA ASN A 37 5.52 -8.30 8.92
C ASN A 37 6.66 -7.50 9.61
N PRO A 38 7.45 -6.70 8.87
CA PRO A 38 8.42 -5.79 9.48
C PRO A 38 7.70 -4.62 10.16
N GLU A 39 8.46 -3.80 10.90
CA GLU A 39 7.93 -2.52 11.37
C GLU A 39 7.62 -1.61 10.19
N ILE A 40 6.49 -0.89 10.25
CA ILE A 40 6.08 0.01 9.16
C ILE A 40 7.10 1.13 8.88
N SER A 41 7.94 1.45 9.87
CA SER A 41 9.03 2.43 9.74
C SER A 41 10.27 1.87 9.02
N GLU A 42 10.45 0.55 8.98
CA GLU A 42 11.57 -0.11 8.30
C GLU A 42 11.27 -0.38 6.82
N ILE A 43 10.02 -0.19 6.40
CA ILE A 43 9.62 -0.46 5.03
C ILE A 43 10.25 0.58 4.10
N THR A 44 11.10 0.11 3.20
CA THR A 44 11.73 0.96 2.20
C THR A 44 10.79 1.19 1.00
N PRO A 45 10.94 2.34 0.32
CA PRO A 45 10.19 2.62 -0.91
C PRO A 45 10.45 1.60 -2.01
N GLU A 46 11.60 0.95 -1.98
CA GLU A 46 12.05 -0.07 -2.93
C GLU A 46 11.17 -1.33 -2.80
N THR A 47 10.92 -1.79 -1.58
CA THR A 47 10.03 -2.93 -1.30
C THR A 47 8.59 -2.64 -1.73
N VAL A 48 8.12 -1.42 -1.47
CA VAL A 48 6.78 -0.97 -1.90
C VAL A 48 6.70 -0.91 -3.42
N ALA A 49 7.72 -0.36 -4.08
CA ALA A 49 7.81 -0.30 -5.53
C ALA A 49 7.87 -1.69 -6.17
N ALA A 50 8.63 -2.63 -5.59
CA ALA A 50 8.70 -4.02 -6.04
C ALA A 50 7.34 -4.73 -5.90
N PHE A 51 6.63 -4.51 -4.79
CA PHE A 51 5.27 -5.02 -4.63
C PHE A 51 4.27 -4.42 -5.62
N LEU A 52 4.35 -3.11 -5.85
CA LEU A 52 3.51 -2.40 -6.81
C LEU A 52 3.78 -2.84 -8.26
N GLN A 53 5.05 -3.02 -8.64
CA GLN A 53 5.46 -3.52 -9.96
C GLN A 53 4.95 -4.94 -10.28
N GLY A 54 4.58 -5.73 -9.26
CA GLY A 54 4.21 -7.13 -9.43
C GLY A 54 3.19 -7.44 -10.55
N SER A 55 3.45 -8.54 -11.27
CA SER A 55 2.63 -9.24 -12.28
C SER A 55 2.03 -8.44 -13.45
N GLY A 56 2.62 -7.32 -13.85
CA GLY A 56 2.46 -6.82 -15.22
C GLY A 56 2.00 -5.37 -15.36
N SER A 57 2.15 -4.88 -16.59
CA SER A 57 2.04 -3.50 -17.11
C SER A 57 1.23 -2.51 -16.26
N LEU A 58 1.73 -1.26 -16.18
CA LEU A 58 1.09 -0.09 -15.54
C LEU A 58 -0.39 0.06 -15.99
N SER A 59 -1.28 -0.65 -15.31
CA SER A 59 -2.70 -0.82 -15.68
C SER A 59 -3.60 -0.29 -14.57
N ALA A 60 -4.92 -0.27 -14.79
CA ALA A 60 -5.92 0.15 -13.82
C ALA A 60 -5.77 -0.59 -12.46
N ALA A 61 -5.33 -1.85 -12.50
CA ALA A 61 -5.01 -2.63 -11.32
C ALA A 61 -3.89 -1.97 -10.50
N TRP A 62 -2.78 -1.55 -11.12
CA TRP A 62 -1.67 -0.86 -10.46
C TRP A 62 -2.14 0.41 -9.76
N MET A 63 -2.95 1.23 -10.45
CA MET A 63 -3.49 2.47 -9.88
C MET A 63 -4.39 2.22 -8.67
N LEU A 64 -5.16 1.13 -8.66
CA LEU A 64 -5.95 0.72 -7.50
C LEU A 64 -5.04 0.32 -6.32
N ARG A 65 -3.97 -0.47 -6.55
CA ARG A 65 -3.00 -0.84 -5.50
C ARG A 65 -2.36 0.42 -4.92
N TYR A 66 -1.93 1.35 -5.78
CA TYR A 66 -1.33 2.61 -5.37
C TYR A 66 -2.29 3.45 -4.52
N LYS A 67 -3.55 3.61 -4.94
CA LYS A 67 -4.56 4.35 -4.16
C LYS A 67 -4.79 3.74 -2.77
N VAL A 68 -4.87 2.41 -2.68
CA VAL A 68 -5.07 1.69 -1.41
C VAL A 68 -3.87 1.89 -0.48
N LEU A 69 -2.66 1.64 -0.97
CA LEU A 69 -1.42 1.85 -0.20
C LEU A 69 -1.25 3.32 0.20
N SER A 70 -1.63 4.27 -0.67
CA SER A 70 -1.58 5.71 -0.38
C SER A 70 -2.50 6.12 0.75
N GLY A 71 -3.75 5.64 0.75
CA GLY A 71 -4.67 5.87 1.87
C GLY A 71 -4.14 5.27 3.18
N PHE A 72 -3.58 4.06 3.11
CA PHE A 72 -2.98 3.37 4.25
C PHE A 72 -1.78 4.12 4.83
N TYR A 73 -0.79 4.48 4.02
CA TYR A 73 0.39 5.20 4.49
C TYR A 73 0.06 6.61 4.97
N ARG A 74 -0.88 7.30 4.32
CA ARG A 74 -1.35 8.61 4.81
C ARG A 74 -1.97 8.49 6.19
N PHE A 75 -2.73 7.42 6.45
CA PHE A 75 -3.24 7.12 7.78
C PHE A 75 -2.12 6.80 8.76
N ALA A 76 -1.16 5.93 8.39
CA ALA A 76 -0.05 5.56 9.24
C ALA A 76 0.83 6.75 9.64
N VAL A 77 1.16 7.63 8.69
CA VAL A 77 1.91 8.88 8.93
C VAL A 77 1.10 9.83 9.81
N SER A 78 -0.19 10.04 9.51
CA SER A 78 -1.06 10.90 10.31
C SER A 78 -1.23 10.43 11.75
N ARG A 79 -1.02 9.13 12.03
CA ARG A 79 -1.08 8.55 13.37
C ARG A 79 0.30 8.44 14.04
N GLY A 80 1.37 8.84 13.36
CA GLY A 80 2.74 8.73 13.85
C GLY A 80 3.28 7.29 13.87
N HIS A 81 2.65 6.36 13.16
CA HIS A 81 3.12 4.98 13.05
C HIS A 81 4.25 4.85 12.02
N ALA A 82 4.20 5.63 10.95
CA ALA A 82 5.24 5.68 9.92
C ALA A 82 5.83 7.10 9.85
N THR A 83 7.15 7.20 9.68
CA THR A 83 7.85 8.49 9.61
C THR A 83 7.50 9.25 8.34
N PHE A 84 7.41 8.54 7.21
CA PHE A 84 7.05 9.08 5.91
C PHE A 84 6.30 8.04 5.08
N SER A 85 5.65 8.49 4.02
CA SER A 85 5.01 7.62 3.04
C SER A 85 6.08 7.12 2.05
N PRO A 86 6.52 5.85 2.10
CA PRO A 86 7.51 5.27 1.19
C PRO A 86 6.90 4.98 -0.20
N LEU A 87 5.78 5.61 -0.53
CA LEU A 87 5.21 5.52 -1.85
C LEU A 87 6.03 6.35 -2.81
N PRO A 88 6.33 5.83 -4.01
CA PRO A 88 7.04 6.60 -5.01
C PRO A 88 6.20 7.83 -5.37
N THR A 89 6.72 9.01 -5.06
CA THR A 89 6.26 10.29 -5.61
C THR A 89 6.46 10.33 -7.12
N THR A 90 7.46 9.59 -7.60
CA THR A 90 7.73 9.37 -9.02
C THR A 90 6.91 8.17 -9.49
N ILE A 91 5.68 8.41 -9.95
CA ILE A 91 4.95 7.41 -10.76
C ILE A 91 5.90 7.04 -11.91
N PRO A 92 6.33 5.76 -12.06
CA PRO A 92 7.20 5.39 -13.16
C PRO A 92 6.48 5.80 -14.45
N LYS A 93 7.12 6.67 -15.25
CA LYS A 93 6.60 7.10 -16.55
C LYS A 93 6.14 5.85 -17.28
N LEU A 94 4.83 5.77 -17.52
CA LEU A 94 4.22 4.81 -18.43
C LEU A 94 5.14 4.71 -19.66
N PRO A 95 5.65 3.53 -20.05
CA PRO A 95 6.12 3.40 -21.41
C PRO A 95 4.94 3.79 -22.31
N PRO A 96 5.13 4.67 -23.30
CA PRO A 96 4.05 5.02 -24.22
C PRO A 96 3.47 3.71 -24.76
N GLN A 97 2.14 3.60 -24.76
CA GLN A 97 1.46 2.51 -25.45
C GLN A 97 2.02 2.47 -26.87
N GLN A 98 2.85 1.47 -27.18
CA GLN A 98 3.22 1.19 -28.56
C GLN A 98 1.92 0.75 -29.22
N THR A 99 1.37 1.67 -30.02
CA THR A 99 0.20 1.46 -30.88
C THR A 99 0.62 0.61 -32.06
#